data_AF-A0A7C2MV41-F1
#
_entry.id   AF-A0A7C2MV41-F1
#
_cell.length_a   1.000
_cell.length_b   1.000
_cell.length_c   1.000
_cell.angle_alpha   90.00
_cell.angle_beta   90.00
_cell.angle_gamma   90.00
#
_symmetry.space_group_name_H-M   'P 1'
#
loop_
_entity.id
_entity.type
_entity.pdbx_description
1 polymer ?
#
loop_
_entity_poly.entity_id
_entity_poly.type
_entity_poly.pdbx_seq_one_letter_code
_entity_poly.pdbx_strand_id
1 'polypeptide(L)'
;MNSYVTIYLPKKVVEKLEEKGFDVGEFVIRALAEVAGLDPEETASVRVELAEKSLEEAKEFIAKRDVIQASEKLYKAVEECIKALSEKFRLPQLDIIKKRGRWDTWLLGQAATDLSKILKEERISYAWSKAYEIHVWGFHEAKYRVEDVESAIPIIEWLVNYTKGLLTRTSNATNSSPERSP
;
A
#
# COMPACT_ATOMS: atom_id res chain seq x y z
N MET A 1 0.52 10.34 -21.15
CA MET A 1 1.29 9.11 -21.40
C MET A 1 0.70 8.04 -20.51
N ASN A 2 0.35 6.85 -21.04
CA ASN A 2 -0.03 5.73 -20.17
C ASN A 2 1.20 5.37 -19.31
N SER A 3 1.13 5.63 -18.01
CA SER A 3 2.25 5.54 -17.05
C SER A 3 2.54 4.12 -16.56
N TYR A 4 2.01 3.08 -17.20
CA TYR A 4 2.14 1.69 -16.74
C TYR A 4 2.56 0.74 -17.86
N VAL A 5 3.40 -0.22 -17.50
CA VAL A 5 3.84 -1.34 -18.36
C VAL A 5 3.27 -2.64 -17.79
N THR A 6 2.55 -3.41 -18.61
CA THR A 6 2.11 -4.77 -18.25
C THR A 6 3.19 -5.77 -18.65
N ILE A 7 3.65 -6.58 -17.69
CA ILE A 7 4.68 -7.60 -17.91
C ILE A 7 4.05 -8.98 -17.68
N TYR A 8 4.26 -9.90 -18.63
CA TYR A 8 3.86 -11.30 -18.49
C TYR A 8 5.04 -12.12 -17.97
N LEU A 9 4.85 -12.80 -16.84
CA LEU A 9 5.85 -13.69 -16.26
C LEU A 9 5.55 -15.15 -16.62
N PRO A 10 6.55 -15.98 -16.96
CA PRO A 10 6.34 -17.40 -17.20
C PRO A 10 5.79 -18.10 -15.94
N LYS A 11 4.72 -18.90 -16.10
CA LYS A 11 4.03 -19.58 -14.99
C LYS A 11 4.97 -20.33 -14.04
N LYS A 12 5.94 -21.08 -14.59
CA LYS A 12 6.91 -21.86 -13.81
C LYS A 12 7.82 -20.99 -12.92
N VAL A 13 8.03 -19.71 -13.28
CA VAL A 13 8.78 -18.76 -12.45
C VAL A 13 7.91 -18.28 -11.30
N VAL A 14 6.66 -17.91 -11.58
CA VAL A 14 5.67 -17.50 -10.57
C VAL A 14 5.49 -18.59 -9.52
N GLU A 15 5.17 -19.82 -9.95
CA GLU A 15 4.97 -20.98 -9.06
C GLU A 15 6.19 -21.21 -8.15
N LYS A 16 7.41 -21.17 -8.70
CA LYS A 16 8.64 -21.34 -7.91
C LYS A 16 8.92 -20.21 -6.91
N LEU A 17 8.51 -18.99 -7.21
CA LEU A 17 8.64 -17.86 -6.29
C LEU A 17 7.64 -18.01 -5.14
N GLU A 18 6.40 -18.39 -5.45
CA GLU A 18 5.35 -18.64 -4.47
C GLU A 18 5.70 -19.83 -3.55
N GLU A 19 6.21 -20.94 -4.10
CA GLU A 19 6.73 -22.09 -3.32
C GLU A 19 7.83 -21.68 -2.33
N LYS A 20 8.63 -20.68 -2.69
CA LYS A 20 9.66 -20.10 -1.82
C LYS A 20 9.13 -19.04 -0.85
N GLY A 21 7.82 -18.78 -0.87
CA GLY A 21 7.14 -17.84 0.01
C GLY A 21 7.21 -16.37 -0.43
N PHE A 22 7.59 -16.07 -1.67
CA PHE A 22 7.61 -14.70 -2.18
C PHE A 22 6.24 -14.27 -2.70
N ASP A 23 5.88 -13.01 -2.41
CA ASP A 23 4.86 -12.29 -3.17
C ASP A 23 5.52 -11.74 -4.44
N VAL A 24 5.02 -12.16 -5.61
CA VAL A 24 5.65 -11.81 -6.90
C VAL A 24 5.55 -10.31 -7.18
N GLY A 25 4.42 -9.67 -6.85
CA GLY A 25 4.23 -8.24 -7.07
C GLY A 25 5.20 -7.42 -6.22
N GLU A 26 5.27 -7.72 -4.93
CA GLU A 26 6.20 -7.10 -3.99
C GLU A 26 7.65 -7.34 -4.38
N PHE A 27 7.99 -8.55 -4.81
CA PHE A 27 9.34 -8.88 -5.26
C PHE A 27 9.75 -8.07 -6.49
N VAL A 28 8.87 -7.98 -7.50
CA VAL A 28 9.14 -7.22 -8.73
C VAL A 28 9.30 -5.73 -8.43
N ILE A 29 8.39 -5.14 -7.63
CA ILE A 29 8.49 -3.73 -7.26
C ILE A 29 9.81 -3.45 -6.55
N ARG A 30 10.16 -4.26 -5.54
CA ARG A 30 11.41 -4.09 -4.79
C ARG A 30 12.65 -4.24 -5.67
N ALA A 31 12.68 -5.26 -6.54
CA ALA A 31 13.81 -5.49 -7.43
C ALA A 31 13.98 -4.35 -8.44
N LEU A 32 12.89 -3.84 -9.01
CA LEU A 32 12.94 -2.73 -9.95
C LEU A 32 13.33 -1.42 -9.25
N ALA A 33 12.83 -1.16 -8.05
CA ALA A 33 13.22 0.01 -7.26
C ALA A 33 14.72 -0.01 -6.92
N GLU A 34 15.25 -1.18 -6.53
CA GLU A 34 16.68 -1.37 -6.25
C GLU A 34 17.53 -1.16 -7.51
N VAL A 35 17.16 -1.74 -8.65
CA VAL A 35 17.87 -1.57 -9.92
C VAL A 35 17.83 -0.13 -10.42
N ALA A 36 16.71 0.56 -10.21
CA ALA A 36 16.56 1.98 -10.55
C ALA A 36 17.29 2.91 -9.57
N GLY A 37 17.80 2.38 -8.44
CA GLY A 37 18.49 3.17 -7.42
C GLY A 37 17.56 4.10 -6.65
N LEU A 38 16.27 3.77 -6.55
CA LEU A 38 15.30 4.59 -5.84
C LEU A 38 15.63 4.62 -4.34
N ASP A 39 15.57 5.82 -3.75
CA ASP A 39 15.66 5.95 -2.31
C ASP A 39 14.35 5.53 -1.62
N PRO A 40 14.33 5.42 -0.27
CA PRO A 40 13.12 5.03 0.46
C PRO A 40 11.92 5.96 0.27
N GLU A 41 12.14 7.26 0.01
CA GLU A 41 11.07 8.23 -0.20
C GLU A 41 10.50 8.14 -1.61
N GLU A 42 11.35 7.93 -2.61
CA GLU A 42 10.93 7.63 -3.99
C GLU A 42 10.16 6.32 -4.06
N THR A 43 10.64 5.27 -3.39
CA THR A 43 9.95 3.97 -3.31
C THR A 43 8.58 4.11 -2.66
N ALA A 44 8.49 4.88 -1.57
CA ALA A 44 7.22 5.18 -0.93
C ALA A 44 6.25 5.96 -1.85
N SER A 45 6.75 6.86 -2.70
CA SER A 45 5.94 7.55 -3.71
C SER A 45 5.38 6.58 -4.76
N VAL A 46 6.20 5.65 -5.27
CA VAL A 46 5.74 4.60 -6.21
C VAL A 46 4.59 3.78 -5.61
N ARG A 47 4.67 3.45 -4.32
CA ARG A 47 3.58 2.74 -3.62
C ARG A 47 2.31 3.57 -3.50
N VAL A 48 2.42 4.88 -3.32
CA VAL A 48 1.24 5.76 -3.32
C VAL A 48 0.56 5.78 -4.68
N GLU A 49 1.31 5.75 -5.79
CA GLU A 49 0.71 5.62 -7.12
C GLU A 49 -0.09 4.31 -7.27
N LEU A 50 0.42 3.21 -6.71
CA LEU A 50 -0.30 1.93 -6.68
C LEU A 50 -1.56 2.01 -5.79
N ALA A 51 -1.50 2.73 -4.68
CA ALA A 51 -2.63 2.94 -3.79
C ALA A 51 -3.74 3.78 -4.46
N GLU A 52 -3.38 4.88 -5.12
CA GLU A 52 -4.29 5.74 -5.87
C GLU A 52 -4.99 4.96 -6.98
N LYS A 53 -4.22 4.20 -7.77
CA LYS A 53 -4.77 3.34 -8.83
C LYS A 53 -5.73 2.28 -8.27
N SER A 54 -5.36 1.64 -7.16
CA SER A 54 -6.22 0.63 -6.53
C SER A 54 -7.53 1.25 -6.02
N LEU A 55 -7.48 2.46 -5.47
CA LEU A 55 -8.69 3.18 -5.04
C LEU A 55 -9.58 3.57 -6.24
N GLU A 56 -8.99 4.00 -7.36
CA GLU A 56 -9.72 4.29 -8.60
C GLU A 56 -10.42 3.03 -9.14
N GLU A 57 -9.67 1.93 -9.28
CA GLU A 57 -10.22 0.64 -9.72
C GLU A 57 -11.33 0.15 -8.78
N ALA A 58 -11.18 0.32 -7.46
CA ALA A 58 -12.21 -0.03 -6.49
C ALA A 58 -13.52 0.74 -6.73
N LYS A 59 -13.44 2.06 -6.97
CA LYS A 59 -14.60 2.91 -7.27
C LYS A 59 -15.31 2.45 -8.55
N GLU A 60 -14.55 2.02 -9.57
CA GLU A 60 -15.14 1.44 -10.77
C GLU A 60 -15.86 0.11 -10.51
N PHE A 61 -15.28 -0.79 -9.70
CA PHE A 61 -15.90 -2.07 -9.35
C PHE A 61 -17.17 -1.87 -8.52
N ILE A 62 -17.19 -0.88 -7.63
CA ILE A 62 -18.40 -0.46 -6.90
C ILE A 62 -19.49 -0.01 -7.87
N ALA A 63 -19.16 0.83 -8.86
CA ALA A 63 -20.12 1.26 -9.89
C ALA A 63 -20.67 0.08 -10.71
N LYS A 64 -19.86 -0.96 -10.92
CA LYS A 64 -20.25 -2.22 -11.58
C LYS A 64 -20.95 -3.21 -10.63
N ARG A 65 -21.09 -2.87 -9.34
CA ARG A 65 -21.60 -3.73 -8.26
C ARG A 65 -20.82 -5.04 -8.08
N ASP A 66 -19.54 -5.04 -8.46
CA ASP A 66 -18.62 -6.16 -8.23
C ASP A 66 -17.98 -6.03 -6.84
N VAL A 67 -18.66 -6.59 -5.84
CA VAL A 67 -18.26 -6.52 -4.43
C VAL A 67 -16.89 -7.16 -4.20
N ILE A 68 -16.64 -8.30 -4.84
CA ILE A 68 -15.42 -9.09 -4.61
C ILE A 68 -14.21 -8.29 -5.07
N GLN A 69 -14.24 -7.73 -6.29
CA GLN A 69 -13.14 -6.94 -6.81
C GLN A 69 -13.02 -5.58 -6.10
N ALA A 70 -14.13 -4.95 -5.74
CA ALA A 70 -14.10 -3.71 -4.96
C ALA A 70 -13.41 -3.89 -3.61
N SER A 71 -13.77 -4.94 -2.87
CA SER A 71 -13.15 -5.28 -1.58
C SER A 71 -11.64 -5.49 -1.70
N GLU A 72 -11.22 -6.25 -2.70
CA GLU A 72 -9.80 -6.52 -2.92
C GLU A 72 -9.01 -5.25 -3.23
N LYS A 73 -9.56 -4.38 -4.09
CA LYS A 73 -8.91 -3.14 -4.50
C LYS A 73 -8.85 -2.10 -3.39
N LEU A 74 -9.89 -2.00 -2.56
CA LEU A 74 -9.86 -1.17 -1.36
C LEU A 74 -8.83 -1.66 -0.34
N TYR A 75 -8.74 -2.98 -0.11
CA TYR A 75 -7.70 -3.56 0.73
C TYR A 75 -6.30 -3.24 0.19
N LYS A 76 -6.08 -3.41 -1.11
CA LYS A 76 -4.79 -3.12 -1.76
C LYS A 76 -4.38 -1.66 -1.65
N ALA A 77 -5.33 -0.73 -1.74
CA ALA A 77 -5.08 0.69 -1.55
C ALA A 77 -4.53 0.99 -0.14
N VAL A 78 -5.13 0.40 0.88
CA VAL A 78 -4.67 0.54 2.28
C VAL A 78 -3.33 -0.16 2.49
N GLU A 79 -3.17 -1.38 1.96
CA GLU A 79 -1.91 -2.14 2.03
C GLU A 79 -0.74 -1.29 1.54
N GLU A 80 -0.83 -0.73 0.33
CA GLU A 80 0.28 0.05 -0.23
C GLU A 80 0.53 1.36 0.54
N CYS A 81 -0.50 1.99 1.13
CA CYS A 81 -0.31 3.12 2.03
C CYS A 81 0.47 2.73 3.30
N ILE A 82 0.11 1.61 3.94
CA ILE A 82 0.82 1.12 5.13
C ILE A 82 2.26 0.79 4.80
N LYS A 83 2.53 0.15 3.65
CA LYS A 83 3.90 -0.14 3.19
C LYS A 83 4.69 1.14 2.94
N ALA A 84 4.12 2.12 2.23
CA ALA A 84 4.76 3.41 1.95
C ALA A 84 5.13 4.16 3.24
N LEU A 85 4.19 4.25 4.18
CA LEU A 85 4.45 4.87 5.49
C LEU A 85 5.49 4.08 6.28
N SER A 86 5.46 2.75 6.21
CA SER A 86 6.44 1.91 6.90
C SER A 86 7.86 2.16 6.41
N GLU A 87 8.04 2.31 5.10
CA GLU A 87 9.31 2.68 4.46
C GLU A 87 9.75 4.09 4.87
N LYS A 88 8.85 5.07 4.79
CA LYS A 88 9.13 6.46 5.17
C LYS A 88 9.59 6.58 6.63
N PHE A 89 8.90 5.91 7.54
CA PHE A 89 9.17 5.97 8.99
C PHE A 89 10.13 4.87 9.47
N ARG A 90 10.69 4.07 8.54
CA ARG A 90 11.69 3.03 8.81
C ARG A 90 11.28 2.08 9.94
N LEU A 91 10.07 1.55 9.85
CA LEU A 91 9.54 0.67 10.87
C LEU A 91 10.36 -0.64 10.98
N PRO A 92 10.49 -1.22 12.19
CA PRO A 92 11.27 -2.44 12.41
C PRO A 92 10.74 -3.67 11.65
N GLN A 93 9.46 -3.68 11.27
CA GLN A 93 8.85 -4.74 10.46
C GLN A 93 9.58 -4.93 9.12
N LEU A 94 10.19 -3.88 8.56
CA LEU A 94 10.95 -3.95 7.30
C LEU A 94 12.09 -4.97 7.35
N ASP A 95 12.71 -5.17 8.52
CA ASP A 95 13.79 -6.16 8.66
C ASP A 95 13.26 -7.60 8.65
N ILE A 96 12.02 -7.80 9.08
CA ILE A 96 11.31 -9.08 8.96
C ILE A 96 10.98 -9.33 7.49
N ILE A 97 10.48 -8.32 6.77
CA ILE A 97 10.11 -8.42 5.35
C ILE A 97 11.32 -8.66 4.46
N LYS A 98 12.47 -8.04 4.74
CA LYS A 98 13.73 -8.33 4.04
C LYS A 98 14.10 -9.81 4.09
N LYS A 99 13.85 -10.47 5.23
CA LYS A 99 14.12 -11.91 5.42
C LYS A 99 13.03 -12.81 4.82
N ARG A 100 11.76 -12.43 4.96
CA ARG A 100 10.61 -13.26 4.53
C ARG A 100 10.24 -13.08 3.06
N GLY A 101 10.56 -11.93 2.46
CA GLY A 101 10.23 -11.62 1.07
C GLY A 101 8.76 -11.26 0.82
N ARG A 102 7.94 -11.11 1.87
CA ARG A 102 6.51 -10.79 1.77
C ARG A 102 6.00 -10.01 2.98
N TRP A 103 4.91 -9.29 2.77
CA TRP A 103 4.10 -8.67 3.81
C TRP A 103 2.98 -9.63 4.24
N ASP A 104 3.13 -10.23 5.41
CA ASP A 104 2.03 -10.99 6.01
C ASP A 104 0.98 -10.04 6.59
N THR A 105 -0.30 -10.41 6.58
CA THR A 105 -1.41 -9.58 7.09
C THR A 105 -1.19 -9.13 8.53
N TRP A 106 -0.60 -9.98 9.37
CA TRP A 106 -0.28 -9.61 10.76
C TRP A 106 0.83 -8.55 10.85
N LEU A 107 1.79 -8.53 9.91
CA LEU A 107 2.82 -7.50 9.85
C LEU A 107 2.23 -6.15 9.44
N LEU A 108 1.30 -6.15 8.48
CA LEU A 108 0.58 -4.94 8.07
C LEU A 108 -0.25 -4.38 9.24
N GLY A 109 -0.93 -5.24 10.00
CA GLY A 109 -1.68 -4.81 11.19
C GLY A 109 -0.79 -4.26 12.32
N GLN A 110 0.36 -4.88 12.56
CA GLN A 110 1.36 -4.33 13.49
C GLN A 110 1.88 -2.97 13.02
N ALA A 111 2.25 -2.86 11.74
CA ALA A 111 2.73 -1.61 11.16
C ALA A 111 1.68 -0.51 11.24
N ALA A 112 0.40 -0.78 10.93
CA ALA A 112 -0.68 0.20 11.06
C ALA A 112 -0.85 0.69 12.51
N THR A 113 -0.69 -0.20 13.49
CA THR A 113 -0.75 0.13 14.92
C THR A 113 0.44 0.99 15.36
N ASP A 114 1.64 0.68 14.88
CA ASP A 114 2.83 1.47 15.22
C ASP A 114 2.80 2.84 14.55
N LEU A 115 2.37 2.90 13.29
CA LEU A 115 2.17 4.14 12.54
C LEU A 115 1.15 5.07 13.21
N SER A 116 0.02 4.53 13.70
CA SER A 116 -0.98 5.37 14.38
C SER A 116 -0.40 6.05 15.62
N LYS A 117 0.47 5.37 16.37
CA LYS A 117 1.17 5.92 17.55
C LYS A 117 2.23 6.94 17.16
N ILE A 118 3.07 6.61 16.17
CA ILE A 118 4.16 7.48 15.70
C ILE A 118 3.60 8.80 15.15
N LEU A 119 2.54 8.72 14.36
CA LEU A 119 1.92 9.86 13.70
C LEU A 119 0.83 10.54 14.54
N LYS A 120 0.48 9.95 15.70
CA LYS A 120 -0.62 10.38 16.57
C LYS A 120 -1.94 10.52 15.82
N GLU A 121 -2.23 9.51 14.99
CA GLU A 121 -3.36 9.49 14.08
C GLU A 121 -4.03 8.11 14.08
N GLU A 122 -5.02 7.92 14.95
CA GLU A 122 -5.75 6.66 15.12
C GLU A 122 -6.55 6.25 13.88
N ARG A 123 -6.85 7.18 12.96
CA ARG A 123 -7.53 6.84 11.72
C ARG A 123 -6.72 5.87 10.85
N ILE A 124 -5.40 5.79 11.02
CA ILE A 124 -4.54 4.82 10.30
C ILE A 124 -4.89 3.38 10.71
N SER A 125 -4.95 3.10 12.02
CA SER A 125 -5.29 1.77 12.54
C SER A 125 -6.75 1.40 12.23
N TYR A 126 -7.64 2.39 12.24
CA TYR A 126 -9.04 2.22 11.83
C TYR A 126 -9.17 1.89 10.34
N ALA A 127 -8.45 2.60 9.46
CA ALA A 127 -8.44 2.32 8.02
C ALA A 127 -7.97 0.90 7.71
N TRP A 128 -6.89 0.45 8.37
CA TRP A 128 -6.44 -0.94 8.30
C TRP A 128 -7.50 -1.93 8.76
N SER A 129 -8.13 -1.69 9.90
CA SER A 129 -9.19 -2.56 10.44
C SER A 129 -10.36 -2.69 9.46
N LYS A 130 -10.77 -1.58 8.84
CA LYS A 130 -11.84 -1.56 7.84
C LYS A 130 -11.44 -2.30 6.56
N ALA A 131 -10.23 -2.08 6.06
CA ALA A 131 -9.70 -2.80 4.91
C ALA A 131 -9.63 -4.31 5.14
N TYR A 132 -9.14 -4.74 6.31
CA TYR A 132 -9.09 -6.14 6.67
C TYR A 132 -10.49 -6.78 6.76
N GLU A 133 -11.44 -6.08 7.38
CA GLU A 133 -12.83 -6.52 7.50
C GLU A 133 -13.47 -6.75 6.13
N ILE A 134 -13.36 -5.80 5.18
CA ILE A 134 -13.95 -5.94 3.84
C ILE A 134 -13.20 -6.95 2.97
N HIS A 135 -11.90 -7.17 3.21
CA HIS A 135 -11.13 -8.21 2.53
C HIS A 135 -11.59 -9.61 2.96
N VAL A 136 -11.82 -9.82 4.26
CA VAL A 136 -12.39 -11.07 4.76
C VAL A 136 -13.83 -11.24 4.28
N TRP A 137 -14.73 -10.32 4.64
CA TRP A 137 -16.16 -10.54 4.46
C TRP A 137 -16.66 -10.24 3.04
N GLY A 138 -15.97 -9.38 2.29
CA GLY A 138 -16.36 -9.04 0.93
C GLY A 138 -15.58 -9.83 -0.14
N PHE A 139 -14.26 -9.96 -0.01
CA PHE A 139 -13.45 -10.67 -1.01
C PHE A 139 -13.43 -12.20 -0.77
N HIS A 140 -13.04 -12.66 0.42
CA HIS A 140 -12.94 -14.10 0.68
C HIS A 140 -14.29 -14.79 0.89
N GLU A 141 -15.17 -14.19 1.71
CA GLU A 141 -16.42 -14.83 2.12
C GLU A 141 -17.63 -14.42 1.27
N ALA A 142 -17.49 -13.35 0.47
CA ALA A 142 -18.53 -12.80 -0.40
C ALA A 142 -19.90 -12.59 0.29
N LYS A 143 -19.88 -12.08 1.53
CA LYS A 143 -21.07 -11.84 2.37
C LYS A 143 -21.54 -10.40 2.39
N TYR A 144 -20.65 -9.45 2.17
CA TYR A 144 -21.00 -8.03 2.20
C TYR A 144 -21.77 -7.61 0.94
N ARG A 145 -22.65 -6.61 1.10
CA ARG A 145 -23.28 -5.92 -0.02
C ARG A 145 -22.35 -4.82 -0.51
N VAL A 146 -22.63 -4.29 -1.70
CA VAL A 146 -21.83 -3.18 -2.24
C VAL A 146 -21.85 -1.97 -1.34
N GLU A 147 -22.99 -1.68 -0.68
CA GLU A 147 -23.12 -0.54 0.23
C GLU A 147 -22.26 -0.72 1.50
N ASP A 148 -22.08 -1.97 1.96
CA ASP A 148 -21.22 -2.28 3.11
C ASP A 148 -19.74 -2.03 2.76
N VAL A 149 -19.31 -2.38 1.54
CA VAL A 149 -17.95 -2.14 1.02
C VAL A 149 -17.72 -0.66 0.68
N GLU A 150 -18.69 -0.01 0.04
CA GLU A 150 -18.65 1.40 -0.34
C GLU A 150 -18.50 2.32 0.88
N SER A 151 -19.04 1.92 2.03
CA SER A 151 -18.89 2.65 3.29
C SER A 151 -17.43 2.82 3.73
N ALA A 152 -16.50 2.01 3.23
CA ALA A 152 -15.07 2.12 3.52
C ALA A 152 -14.34 3.15 2.65
N ILE A 153 -14.92 3.62 1.54
CA ILE A 153 -14.26 4.59 0.64
C ILE A 153 -13.76 5.83 1.40
N PRO A 154 -14.56 6.52 2.24
CA PRO A 154 -14.13 7.80 2.82
C PRO A 154 -12.87 7.68 3.69
N ILE A 155 -12.76 6.60 4.48
CA ILE A 155 -11.59 6.39 5.35
C ILE A 155 -10.35 5.95 4.55
N ILE A 156 -10.55 5.16 3.49
CA ILE A 156 -9.46 4.70 2.62
C ILE A 156 -8.94 5.86 1.76
N GLU A 157 -9.84 6.65 1.18
CA GLU A 157 -9.49 7.87 0.43
C GLU A 157 -8.78 8.89 1.33
N TRP A 158 -9.23 9.03 2.58
CA TRP A 158 -8.50 9.82 3.56
C TRP A 158 -7.06 9.29 3.77
N LEU A 159 -6.87 7.97 3.94
CA LEU A 159 -5.54 7.40 4.17
C LEU A 159 -4.61 7.60 2.96
N VAL A 160 -5.11 7.41 1.74
CA VAL A 160 -4.35 7.64 0.49
C VAL A 160 -3.89 9.09 0.43
N ASN A 161 -4.80 10.04 0.61
CA ASN A 161 -4.48 11.47 0.59
C ASN A 161 -3.55 11.89 1.73
N TYR A 162 -3.75 11.34 2.92
CA TYR A 162 -2.90 11.59 4.09
C TYR A 162 -1.47 11.10 3.84
N THR A 163 -1.32 9.90 3.31
CA THR A 163 -0.02 9.30 2.95
C THR A 163 0.71 10.16 1.90
N LYS A 164 0.01 10.56 0.84
CA LYS A 164 0.53 11.47 -0.19
C LYS A 164 0.97 12.82 0.39
N GLY A 165 0.17 13.39 1.29
CA GLY A 165 0.49 14.63 1.99
C GLY A 165 1.76 14.54 2.84
N LEU A 166 1.99 13.39 3.49
CA LEU A 166 3.20 13.16 4.27
C LEU A 166 4.45 13.00 3.40
N LEU A 167 4.34 12.37 2.22
CA LEU A 167 5.47 12.22 1.29
C LEU A 167 5.87 13.55 0.64
N THR A 168 4.89 14.38 0.24
CA THR A 168 5.16 15.68 -0.41
C THR A 168 5.73 16.76 0.52
N ARG A 169 5.37 16.77 1.81
CA ARG A 169 5.84 17.79 2.78
C ARG A 169 7.32 17.69 3.11
N THR A 170 7.94 16.53 2.93
CA THR A 170 9.35 16.32 3.26
C THR A 170 10.27 16.74 2.10
N SER A 171 9.84 16.55 0.85
CA SER A 171 10.57 16.98 -0.35
C SER A 171 10.81 18.49 -0.41
N ASN A 172 9.90 19.28 0.18
CA ASN A 172 10.03 20.74 0.25
C ASN A 172 10.91 21.23 1.42
N ALA A 173 11.09 20.43 2.48
CA ALA A 173 11.91 20.80 3.62
C ALA A 173 13.41 20.56 3.38
N THR A 174 13.77 19.61 2.51
CA THR A 174 15.17 19.35 2.10
C THR A 174 15.70 20.40 1.12
N ASN A 175 14.82 21.06 0.35
CA ASN A 175 15.18 22.13 -0.59
C ASN A 175 15.27 23.55 0.03
N SER A 176 15.11 23.69 1.35
CA SER A 176 15.15 24.99 2.04
C SER A 176 16.20 25.06 3.16
N SER A 177 17.42 24.56 2.90
CA SER A 177 18.57 24.92 3.74
C SER A 177 19.21 26.19 3.18
N PRO A 178 19.28 27.30 3.94
CA PRO A 178 20.03 28.48 3.49
C PRO A 178 21.52 28.15 3.50
N GLU A 179 22.20 28.47 2.39
CA GLU A 179 23.65 28.54 2.33
C GLU A 179 24.17 29.35 3.52
N ARG A 180 24.88 28.68 4.44
CA ARG A 180 25.79 29.39 5.33
C ARG A 180 27.01 29.76 4.50
N SER A 181 27.01 30.99 4.01
CA SER A 181 28.22 31.65 3.53
C SER A 181 29.03 32.20 4.72
N PRO A 182 30.37 32.38 4.55
CA PRO A 182 31.37 32.32 5.63
C PRO A 182 31.30 33.42 6.68
#